data_AF-A0A084B6Q0-F1
#
_entry.id   AF-A0A084B6Q0-F1
#
_cell.length_a   1.000
_cell.length_b   1.000
_cell.length_c   1.000
_cell.angle_alpha   90.00
_cell.angle_beta   90.00
_cell.angle_gamma   90.00
#
_symmetry.space_group_name_H-M   'P 1'
#
loop_
_entity.id
_entity.type
_entity.pdbx_description
1 polymer ?
#
loop_
_entity_poly.entity_id
_entity_poly.type
_entity_poly.pdbx_seq_one_letter_code
_entity_poly.pdbx_strand_id
1 'polypeptide(L)'
;MRPICIATLAAFLGFGAAQYTVDPPTTAAPDTILDCTYWHVALANDTCEVVNEYPWLTLEEFYTYNPSLPEGCQFVVGNSYCVEQNWDIPPQSPSPTTTLVTSTMSATPTATPSTPAEWCASEAGGYVRYCPRCLYRCEDSAVFGQCFYSVFLTINYYDSQCWQHGGIDCANQAVDRVCPQT
;
A
#
# COMPACT_ATOMS: atom_id res chain seq x y z
N MET A 1 39.39 3.56 40.53
CA MET A 1 39.32 2.27 39.83
C MET A 1 38.11 2.33 38.91
N ARG A 2 38.31 2.46 37.59
CA ARG A 2 37.23 2.52 36.58
C ARG A 2 37.20 1.13 35.90
N PRO A 3 36.06 0.44 35.86
CA PRO A 3 35.99 -0.88 35.24
C PRO A 3 36.05 -0.74 33.70
N ILE A 4 36.79 -1.64 33.08
CA ILE A 4 36.93 -1.78 31.63
C ILE A 4 35.67 -2.50 31.13
N CYS A 5 34.80 -1.80 30.38
CA CYS A 5 33.73 -2.45 29.62
C CYS A 5 34.35 -3.08 28.37
N ILE A 6 34.42 -4.41 28.37
CA ILE A 6 34.77 -5.21 27.21
C ILE A 6 33.58 -5.15 26.25
N ALA A 7 33.70 -4.36 25.19
CA ALA A 7 32.74 -4.41 24.08
C ALA A 7 33.01 -5.67 23.26
N THR A 8 32.24 -6.73 23.51
CA THR A 8 32.18 -7.87 22.60
C THR A 8 31.60 -7.40 21.27
N LEU A 9 32.41 -7.44 20.22
CA LEU A 9 31.99 -7.31 18.82
C LEU A 9 31.02 -8.45 18.50
N ALA A 10 29.72 -8.22 18.68
CA ALA A 10 28.71 -9.03 18.03
C ALA A 10 28.75 -8.70 16.54
N ALA A 11 29.28 -9.61 15.73
CA ALA A 11 29.10 -9.57 14.30
C ALA A 11 27.61 -9.77 14.01
N PHE A 12 26.89 -8.68 13.81
CA PHE A 12 25.54 -8.72 13.23
C PHE A 12 25.70 -9.30 11.83
N LEU A 13 25.32 -10.56 11.65
CA LEU A 13 24.95 -11.09 10.35
C LEU A 13 23.71 -10.30 9.91
N GLY A 14 23.95 -9.15 9.27
CA GLY A 14 22.93 -8.36 8.64
C GLY A 14 22.36 -9.17 7.49
N PHE A 15 21.23 -9.83 7.73
CA PHE A 15 20.32 -10.17 6.65
C PHE A 15 19.83 -8.83 6.11
N GLY A 16 20.45 -8.36 5.03
CA GLY A 16 19.97 -7.17 4.33
C GLY A 16 18.59 -7.48 3.79
N ALA A 17 17.55 -7.05 4.50
CA ALA A 17 16.23 -6.92 3.89
C ALA A 17 16.39 -5.92 2.74
N ALA A 18 15.90 -6.28 1.56
CA ALA A 18 15.85 -5.34 0.45
C ALA A 18 15.15 -4.06 0.94
N GLN A 19 15.83 -2.92 0.81
CA GLN A 19 15.31 -1.63 1.27
C GLN A 19 14.60 -0.99 0.08
N TYR A 20 13.34 -0.60 0.27
CA TYR A 20 12.59 0.16 -0.73
C TYR A 20 13.00 1.64 -0.69
N THR A 21 12.89 2.36 -1.81
CA THR A 21 13.16 3.81 -1.87
C THR A 21 12.21 4.58 -0.95
N VAL A 22 10.94 4.19 -0.93
CA VAL A 22 9.95 4.59 0.06
C VAL A 22 9.42 3.34 0.74
N ASP A 23 9.44 3.31 2.07
CA ASP A 23 8.90 2.18 2.82
C ASP A 23 7.42 1.96 2.49
N PRO A 24 7.00 0.72 2.19
CA PRO A 24 5.59 0.43 1.93
C PRO A 24 4.75 0.73 3.18
N PRO A 25 3.53 1.30 3.04
CA PRO A 25 2.65 1.54 4.19
C PRO A 25 2.32 0.25 4.97
N THR A 26 2.35 -0.90 4.29
CA THR A 26 2.15 -2.25 4.85
C THR A 26 3.17 -3.25 4.30
N THR A 27 2.87 -4.55 4.35
CA THR A 27 3.64 -5.58 3.67
C THR A 27 3.64 -5.32 2.16
N ALA A 28 4.80 -5.00 1.59
CA ALA A 28 4.96 -5.00 0.14
C ALA A 28 4.61 -6.37 -0.45
N ALA A 29 3.91 -6.37 -1.57
CA ALA A 29 3.69 -7.60 -2.32
C ALA A 29 5.05 -8.20 -2.73
N PRO A 30 5.17 -9.54 -2.82
CA PRO A 30 6.40 -10.18 -3.26
C PRO A 30 6.89 -9.61 -4.60
N ASP A 31 8.20 -9.62 -4.84
CA ASP A 31 8.80 -9.20 -6.11
C ASP A 31 8.47 -7.76 -6.59
N THR A 32 7.78 -6.93 -5.78
CA THR A 32 7.58 -5.51 -6.09
C THR A 32 8.93 -4.80 -6.22
N ILE A 33 9.04 -3.92 -7.22
CA ILE A 33 10.26 -3.16 -7.50
C ILE A 33 10.76 -2.41 -6.26
N LEU A 34 12.09 -2.36 -6.07
CA LEU A 34 12.69 -1.72 -4.90
C LEU A 34 12.67 -0.19 -4.98
N ASP A 35 12.66 0.36 -6.19
CA ASP A 35 12.63 1.81 -6.42
C ASP A 35 11.19 2.37 -6.49
N CYS A 36 10.25 1.69 -5.84
CA CYS A 36 8.91 2.20 -5.67
C CYS A 36 8.89 3.46 -4.81
N THR A 37 8.17 4.48 -5.29
CA THR A 37 8.06 5.80 -4.66
C THR A 37 6.63 6.16 -4.28
N TYR A 38 5.64 5.47 -4.83
CA TYR A 38 4.24 5.59 -4.40
C TYR A 38 3.55 4.22 -4.38
N TRP A 39 2.77 3.97 -3.33
CA TRP A 39 2.19 2.68 -3.02
C TRP A 39 0.68 2.74 -3.00
N HIS A 40 0.02 1.72 -3.54
CA HIS A 40 -1.39 1.44 -3.37
C HIS A 40 -1.56 0.29 -2.39
N VAL A 41 -2.33 0.48 -1.32
CA VAL A 41 -2.66 -0.59 -0.36
C VAL A 41 -3.97 -1.21 -0.79
N ALA A 42 -3.92 -2.47 -1.18
CA ALA A 42 -5.08 -3.13 -1.75
C ALA A 42 -6.20 -3.37 -0.72
N LEU A 43 -7.43 -3.14 -1.16
CA LEU A 43 -8.69 -3.38 -0.46
C LEU A 43 -9.42 -4.58 -1.11
N ALA A 44 -10.46 -5.10 -0.45
CA ALA A 44 -11.04 -6.39 -0.86
C ALA A 44 -11.81 -6.36 -2.19
N ASN A 45 -12.17 -5.19 -2.70
CA ASN A 45 -12.91 -5.04 -3.95
C ASN A 45 -12.10 -4.32 -5.04
N ASP A 46 -10.79 -4.17 -4.83
CA ASP A 46 -9.92 -3.57 -5.83
C ASP A 46 -9.79 -4.49 -7.03
N THR A 47 -9.77 -3.87 -8.21
CA THR A 47 -9.61 -4.55 -9.50
C THR A 47 -8.55 -3.83 -10.32
N CYS A 48 -8.31 -4.23 -11.57
CA CYS A 48 -7.40 -3.46 -12.41
C CYS A 48 -7.85 -2.02 -12.67
N GLU A 49 -9.09 -1.66 -12.33
CA GLU A 49 -9.55 -0.28 -12.41
C GLU A 49 -8.83 0.67 -11.45
N VAL A 50 -8.09 0.18 -10.44
CA VAL A 50 -7.29 1.04 -9.55
C VAL A 50 -6.29 1.90 -10.32
N VAL A 51 -5.81 1.45 -11.49
CA VAL A 51 -4.88 2.24 -12.32
C VAL A 51 -5.52 3.53 -12.84
N ASN A 52 -6.85 3.58 -12.98
CA ASN A 52 -7.55 4.78 -13.43
C ASN A 52 -7.49 5.93 -12.41
N GLU A 53 -7.09 5.65 -11.17
CA GLU A 53 -6.90 6.65 -10.12
C GLU A 53 -5.52 7.32 -10.20
N TYR A 54 -4.60 6.73 -10.95
CA TYR A 54 -3.23 7.17 -11.12
C TYR A 54 -3.01 7.59 -12.57
N PRO A 55 -3.24 8.88 -12.92
CA PRO A 55 -3.24 9.33 -14.32
C PRO A 55 -1.88 9.19 -15.03
N TRP A 56 -0.81 8.92 -14.28
CA TRP A 56 0.54 8.66 -14.77
C TRP A 56 0.86 7.18 -14.97
N LEU A 57 -0.01 6.26 -14.54
CA LEU A 57 0.25 4.83 -14.50
C LEU A 57 -0.59 4.09 -15.54
N THR A 58 0.07 3.36 -16.44
CA THR A 58 -0.60 2.37 -17.29
C THR A 58 -0.72 1.02 -16.59
N LEU A 59 -1.67 0.19 -17.03
CA LEU A 59 -1.80 -1.18 -16.53
C LEU A 59 -0.55 -2.02 -16.80
N GLU A 60 0.15 -1.77 -17.92
CA GLU A 60 1.41 -2.46 -18.25
C GLU A 60 2.54 -2.09 -17.29
N GLU A 61 2.69 -0.80 -16.98
CA GLU A 61 3.63 -0.33 -15.97
C GLU A 61 3.27 -0.87 -14.59
N PHE A 62 1.99 -0.93 -14.25
CA PHE A 62 1.53 -1.45 -12.96
C PHE A 62 1.93 -2.92 -12.76
N TYR A 63 1.79 -3.77 -13.79
CA TYR A 63 2.30 -5.15 -13.75
C TYR A 63 3.83 -5.21 -13.75
N THR A 64 4.49 -4.29 -14.44
CA THR A 64 5.96 -4.19 -14.42
C THR A 64 6.49 -3.87 -13.02
N TYR A 65 5.82 -2.96 -12.31
CA TYR A 65 6.18 -2.57 -10.95
C TYR A 65 5.81 -3.65 -9.93
N ASN A 66 4.83 -4.49 -10.23
CA ASN A 66 4.34 -5.56 -9.35
C ASN A 66 4.32 -6.94 -10.04
N PRO A 67 5.49 -7.56 -10.29
CA PRO A 67 5.58 -8.85 -10.95
C PRO A 67 4.82 -10.00 -10.27
N SER A 68 4.60 -9.94 -8.95
CA SER A 68 3.81 -10.95 -8.23
C SER A 68 2.29 -10.72 -8.32
N LEU A 69 1.84 -9.56 -8.81
CA LEU A 69 0.43 -9.30 -9.03
C LEU A 69 -0.02 -10.13 -10.24
N PRO A 70 -0.90 -11.12 -10.05
CA PRO A 70 -1.38 -11.92 -11.16
C PRO A 70 -2.25 -11.08 -12.10
N GLU A 71 -2.29 -11.47 -13.38
CA GLU A 71 -3.20 -10.88 -14.35
C GLU A 71 -4.66 -10.90 -13.86
N GLY A 72 -5.36 -9.79 -14.09
CA GLY A 72 -6.69 -9.55 -13.52
C GLY A 72 -6.66 -8.86 -12.15
N CYS A 73 -5.47 -8.41 -11.71
CA CYS A 73 -5.25 -7.62 -10.50
C CYS A 73 -5.90 -8.26 -9.26
N GLN A 74 -5.61 -9.54 -9.04
CA GLN A 74 -6.04 -10.23 -7.84
C GLN A 74 -5.13 -9.82 -6.69
N PHE A 75 -5.58 -8.83 -5.95
CA PHE A 75 -4.82 -8.32 -4.83
C PHE A 75 -4.92 -9.21 -3.61
N VAL A 76 -3.82 -9.29 -2.86
CA VAL A 76 -3.86 -9.71 -1.46
C VAL A 76 -4.25 -8.49 -0.66
N VAL A 77 -5.45 -8.52 -0.07
CA VAL A 77 -5.99 -7.43 0.73
C VAL A 77 -5.00 -7.06 1.84
N GLY A 78 -4.70 -5.76 1.94
CA GLY A 78 -3.76 -5.21 2.90
C GLY A 78 -2.30 -5.22 2.47
N ASN A 79 -1.93 -5.85 1.34
CA ASN A 79 -0.59 -5.71 0.78
C ASN A 79 -0.43 -4.36 0.05
N SER A 80 0.80 -3.86 0.01
CA SER A 80 1.21 -2.68 -0.75
C SER A 80 1.71 -3.06 -2.14
N TYR A 81 1.18 -2.42 -3.17
CA TYR A 81 1.53 -2.57 -4.58
C TYR A 81 2.06 -1.25 -5.12
N CYS A 82 3.12 -1.27 -5.90
CA CYS A 82 3.75 -0.07 -6.40
C CYS A 82 2.96 0.57 -7.54
N VAL A 83 2.73 1.88 -7.46
CA VAL A 83 1.97 2.68 -8.46
C VAL A 83 2.76 3.86 -9.01
N GLU A 84 4.01 4.04 -8.55
CA GLU A 84 4.95 5.01 -9.09
C GLU A 84 6.37 4.47 -8.88
N GLN A 85 7.14 4.43 -9.96
CA GLN A 85 8.56 4.10 -9.92
C GLN A 85 9.37 5.40 -9.98
N ASN A 86 10.36 5.52 -9.10
CA ASN A 86 11.44 6.50 -9.23
C ASN A 86 10.95 7.96 -9.46
N TRP A 87 9.90 8.39 -8.77
CA TRP A 87 9.34 9.74 -8.86
C TRP A 87 8.96 10.18 -10.29
N ASP A 88 8.44 9.24 -11.11
CA ASP A 88 8.11 9.44 -12.53
C ASP A 88 9.33 9.81 -13.41
N ILE A 89 10.54 9.46 -12.99
CA ILE A 89 11.76 9.64 -13.78
C ILE A 89 12.02 8.33 -14.57
N PRO A 90 11.97 8.34 -15.92
CA PRO A 90 11.99 7.11 -16.71
C PRO A 90 13.30 6.33 -16.57
N PRO A 91 13.26 5.01 -16.30
CA PRO A 91 14.43 4.14 -16.29
C PRO A 91 14.97 3.86 -17.71
N GLN A 92 16.28 3.57 -17.83
CA GLN A 92 16.90 3.16 -19.10
C GLN A 92 16.55 1.69 -19.43
N SER A 93 15.85 1.47 -20.55
CA SER A 93 15.26 0.18 -21.00
C SER A 93 16.26 -0.96 -21.26
N PRO A 94 15.84 -2.23 -21.07
CA PRO A 94 15.58 -3.12 -22.21
C PRO A 94 14.28 -3.97 -22.14
N SER A 95 13.82 -4.46 -23.32
CA SER A 95 12.51 -5.06 -23.69
C SER A 95 12.57 -6.62 -23.89
N PRO A 96 11.55 -7.35 -24.43
CA PRO A 96 10.48 -8.11 -23.74
C PRO A 96 10.45 -9.64 -24.08
N THR A 97 9.55 -10.47 -23.50
CA THR A 97 9.05 -11.74 -24.12
C THR A 97 7.67 -12.19 -23.58
N THR A 98 6.77 -12.53 -24.51
CA THR A 98 5.36 -13.00 -24.40
C THR A 98 5.24 -14.52 -24.16
N THR A 99 4.11 -15.05 -23.61
CA THR A 99 3.18 -16.06 -24.24
C THR A 99 2.31 -16.91 -23.25
N LEU A 100 0.98 -16.84 -23.46
CA LEU A 100 -0.22 -17.71 -23.26
C LEU A 100 -0.74 -18.33 -21.92
N VAL A 101 -2.08 -18.21 -21.86
CA VAL A 101 -3.16 -18.52 -20.90
C VAL A 101 -3.49 -20.01 -20.63
N THR A 102 -4.10 -20.30 -19.46
CA THR A 102 -5.35 -21.11 -19.27
C THR A 102 -5.86 -20.98 -17.81
N SER A 103 -7.17 -20.74 -17.64
CA SER A 103 -7.90 -20.34 -16.41
C SER A 103 -8.66 -21.48 -15.71
N THR A 104 -8.91 -21.38 -14.39
CA THR A 104 -10.05 -22.02 -13.68
C THR A 104 -10.31 -21.35 -12.31
N MET A 105 -11.54 -20.87 -12.08
CA MET A 105 -12.02 -20.18 -10.87
C MET A 105 -12.71 -21.11 -9.85
N SER A 106 -12.78 -20.72 -8.58
CA SER A 106 -13.92 -21.00 -7.68
C SER A 106 -14.00 -20.02 -6.49
N ALA A 107 -15.20 -19.51 -6.18
CA ALA A 107 -15.50 -18.49 -5.16
C ALA A 107 -16.44 -19.03 -4.05
N THR A 108 -16.42 -18.40 -2.86
CA THR A 108 -17.35 -18.65 -1.73
C THR A 108 -18.07 -17.34 -1.35
N PRO A 109 -19.37 -17.33 -0.96
CA PRO A 109 -20.11 -16.11 -0.61
C PRO A 109 -19.88 -15.68 0.86
N THR A 110 -19.40 -14.44 1.07
CA THR A 110 -19.27 -13.79 2.39
C THR A 110 -20.32 -12.67 2.51
N ALA A 111 -20.92 -12.52 3.70
CA ALA A 111 -21.99 -11.57 3.99
C ALA A 111 -21.56 -10.09 3.78
N THR A 112 -22.45 -9.26 3.25
CA THR A 112 -22.24 -7.82 3.03
C THR A 112 -22.14 -7.06 4.36
N PRO A 113 -21.10 -6.22 4.60
CA PRO A 113 -20.98 -5.39 5.80
C PRO A 113 -22.16 -4.41 5.93
N SER A 114 -22.71 -4.24 7.13
CA SER A 114 -23.92 -3.44 7.36
C SER A 114 -23.68 -2.11 8.10
N THR A 115 -22.47 -1.91 8.63
CA THR A 115 -22.09 -0.69 9.36
C THR A 115 -20.75 -0.13 8.85
N PRO A 116 -20.50 1.19 9.02
CA PRO A 116 -19.21 1.81 8.71
C PRO A 116 -18.02 1.13 9.40
N ALA A 117 -18.19 0.70 10.65
CA ALA A 117 -17.16 0.02 11.43
C ALA A 117 -16.86 -1.39 10.91
N GLU A 118 -17.90 -2.18 10.61
CA GLU A 118 -17.73 -3.52 10.01
C GLU A 118 -17.06 -3.44 8.64
N TRP A 119 -17.50 -2.50 7.81
CA TRP A 119 -16.90 -2.28 6.49
C TRP A 119 -15.44 -1.89 6.60
N CYS A 120 -15.11 -0.95 7.49
CA CYS A 120 -13.72 -0.55 7.69
C CYS A 120 -12.87 -1.72 8.20
N ALA A 121 -13.40 -2.54 9.11
CA ALA A 121 -12.69 -3.70 9.64
C ALA A 121 -12.45 -4.80 8.60
N SER A 122 -13.37 -5.00 7.64
CA SER A 122 -13.23 -6.03 6.60
C SER A 122 -12.47 -5.56 5.36
N GLU A 123 -12.63 -4.28 4.99
CA GLU A 123 -12.18 -3.77 3.70
C GLU A 123 -10.93 -2.90 3.79
N ALA A 124 -10.63 -2.25 4.92
CA ALA A 124 -9.58 -1.22 4.99
C ALA A 124 -8.15 -1.75 4.91
N GLY A 125 -7.95 -3.08 4.92
CA GLY A 125 -6.63 -3.70 4.81
C GLY A 125 -5.61 -3.08 5.77
N GLY A 126 -4.56 -2.48 5.23
CA GLY A 126 -3.51 -1.78 6.00
C GLY A 126 -3.95 -0.60 6.85
N TYR A 127 -5.04 0.07 6.44
CA TYR A 127 -5.61 1.20 7.14
C TYR A 127 -6.52 0.77 8.30
N VAL A 128 -6.71 -0.54 8.53
CA VAL A 128 -7.57 -1.06 9.60
C VAL A 128 -7.21 -0.49 10.98
N ARG A 129 -5.92 -0.23 11.24
CA ARG A 129 -5.46 0.39 12.50
C ARG A 129 -5.93 1.82 12.70
N TYR A 130 -6.29 2.51 11.62
CA TYR A 130 -6.77 3.89 11.65
C TYR A 130 -8.29 4.00 11.60
N CYS A 131 -9.01 2.90 11.36
CA CYS A 131 -10.46 2.87 11.33
C CYS A 131 -11.09 3.65 12.49
N PRO A 132 -10.78 3.38 13.78
CA PRO A 132 -11.43 4.07 14.89
C PRO A 132 -11.28 5.59 14.87
N ARG A 133 -10.18 6.09 14.28
CA ARG A 133 -9.90 7.53 14.19
C ARG A 133 -10.66 8.20 13.04
N CYS A 134 -11.02 7.44 12.02
CA CYS A 134 -11.63 7.96 10.79
C CYS A 134 -13.14 7.66 10.67
N LEU A 135 -13.73 6.84 11.56
CA LEU A 135 -15.15 6.44 11.45
C LEU A 135 -16.11 7.62 11.28
N TYR A 136 -15.93 8.69 12.07
CA TYR A 136 -16.81 9.86 12.07
C TYR A 136 -16.85 10.61 10.73
N ARG A 137 -15.85 10.41 9.85
CA ARG A 137 -15.80 11.05 8.52
C ARG A 137 -16.90 10.54 7.60
N CYS A 138 -17.35 9.31 7.81
CA CYS A 138 -18.20 8.58 6.88
C CYS A 138 -19.45 7.98 7.54
N GLU A 139 -19.68 8.22 8.84
CA GLU A 139 -20.77 7.60 9.60
C GLU A 139 -22.17 7.99 9.08
N ASP A 140 -22.33 9.21 8.58
CA ASP A 140 -23.58 9.70 7.99
C ASP A 140 -23.71 9.42 6.48
N SER A 141 -22.71 8.79 5.86
CA SER A 141 -22.73 8.53 4.42
C SER A 141 -23.56 7.29 4.09
N ALA A 142 -24.55 7.45 3.22
CA ALA A 142 -25.30 6.34 2.62
C ALA A 142 -24.42 5.41 1.77
N VAL A 143 -23.21 5.84 1.40
CA VAL A 143 -22.19 5.09 0.64
C VAL A 143 -20.85 5.13 1.38
N PHE A 144 -20.85 4.74 2.66
CA PHE A 144 -19.67 4.79 3.52
C PHE A 144 -18.43 4.12 2.93
N GLY A 145 -18.57 3.05 2.12
CA GLY A 145 -17.41 2.41 1.47
C GLY A 145 -16.66 3.32 0.50
N GLN A 146 -17.39 4.05 -0.36
CA GLN A 146 -16.81 5.04 -1.27
C GLN A 146 -16.20 6.23 -0.51
N CYS A 147 -16.83 6.62 0.61
CA CYS A 147 -16.29 7.65 1.49
C CYS A 147 -14.97 7.22 2.12
N PHE A 148 -14.90 6.01 2.70
CA PHE A 148 -13.67 5.50 3.30
C PHE A 148 -12.56 5.28 2.27
N TYR A 149 -12.91 4.85 1.06
CA TYR A 149 -11.97 4.75 -0.05
C TYR A 149 -11.25 6.08 -0.29
N SER A 150 -12.01 7.17 -0.44
CA SER A 150 -11.47 8.52 -0.61
C SER A 150 -10.63 8.98 0.60
N VAL A 151 -11.07 8.67 1.83
CA VAL A 151 -10.33 8.99 3.06
C VAL A 151 -8.97 8.29 3.07
N PHE A 152 -8.92 7.00 2.76
CA PHE A 152 -7.67 6.23 2.79
C PHE A 152 -6.72 6.60 1.66
N LEU A 153 -7.24 6.90 0.47
CA LEU A 153 -6.43 7.48 -0.61
C LEU A 153 -5.78 8.82 -0.20
N THR A 154 -6.55 9.67 0.50
CA THR A 154 -6.02 10.95 0.97
C THR A 154 -4.95 10.77 2.05
N ILE A 155 -5.11 9.79 2.95
CA ILE A 155 -4.07 9.43 3.93
C ILE A 155 -2.81 8.98 3.20
N ASN A 156 -2.94 8.09 2.22
CA ASN A 156 -1.82 7.60 1.41
C ASN A 156 -1.04 8.74 0.74
N TYR A 157 -1.78 9.67 0.14
CA TYR A 157 -1.20 10.85 -0.49
C TYR A 157 -0.36 11.69 0.48
N TYR A 158 -0.86 11.97 1.69
CA TYR A 158 -0.06 12.74 2.66
C TYR A 158 1.11 11.95 3.25
N ASP A 159 0.96 10.62 3.37
CA ASP A 159 2.04 9.73 3.82
C ASP A 159 3.21 9.79 2.84
N SER A 160 2.93 9.62 1.54
CA SER A 160 3.97 9.68 0.50
C SER A 160 4.67 11.04 0.40
N GLN A 161 3.91 12.13 0.47
CA GLN A 161 4.46 13.48 0.48
C GLN A 161 5.37 13.72 1.69
N CYS A 162 5.03 13.15 2.85
CA CYS A 162 5.89 13.24 4.03
C CYS A 162 7.22 12.48 3.81
N TRP A 163 7.19 11.30 3.21
CA TRP A 163 8.40 10.55 2.87
C TRP A 163 9.28 11.27 1.82
N GLN A 164 8.66 11.89 0.82
CA GLN A 164 9.37 12.72 -0.19
C GLN A 164 10.21 13.85 0.43
N HIS A 165 9.80 14.35 1.59
CA HIS A 165 10.48 15.45 2.28
C HIS A 165 11.34 15.00 3.47
N GLY A 166 11.67 13.71 3.57
CA GLY A 166 12.49 13.16 4.65
C GLY A 166 11.82 13.20 6.02
N GLY A 167 10.48 13.13 6.03
CA GLY A 167 9.69 13.08 7.25
C GLY A 167 9.88 11.79 8.04
N ILE A 168 9.37 11.80 9.27
CA ILE A 168 9.34 10.64 10.17
C ILE A 168 7.91 10.42 10.66
N ASP A 169 7.52 9.18 10.92
CA ASP A 169 6.17 8.84 11.39
C ASP A 169 5.05 9.33 10.46
N CYS A 170 5.31 9.28 9.15
CA CYS A 170 4.49 9.89 8.11
C CYS A 170 3.06 9.35 8.07
N ALA A 171 2.87 8.06 8.34
CA ALA A 171 1.56 7.45 8.35
C ALA A 171 0.66 8.01 9.47
N ASN A 172 1.21 8.28 10.68
CA ASN A 172 0.45 8.93 11.76
C ASN A 172 0.21 10.41 11.46
N GLN A 173 1.20 11.12 10.91
CA GLN A 173 1.03 12.52 10.51
C GLN A 173 -0.03 12.70 9.41
N ALA A 174 -0.08 11.78 8.44
CA ALA A 174 -1.10 11.76 7.40
C ALA A 174 -2.50 11.55 8.00
N VAL A 175 -2.63 10.60 8.92
CA VAL A 175 -3.89 10.35 9.64
C VAL A 175 -4.29 11.54 10.50
N ASP A 176 -3.36 12.24 11.15
CA ASP A 176 -3.67 13.45 11.92
C ASP A 176 -4.22 14.58 11.05
N ARG A 177 -3.73 14.70 9.80
CA ARG A 177 -4.25 15.67 8.83
C ARG A 177 -5.62 15.27 8.30
N VAL A 178 -5.81 14.01 7.95
CA VAL A 178 -7.04 13.54 7.29
C VAL A 178 -8.14 13.20 8.29
N CYS A 179 -7.79 12.79 9.52
CA CYS A 179 -8.69 12.38 10.60
C CYS A 179 -8.22 13.00 11.95
N PRO A 180 -8.25 14.33 12.09
CA PRO A 180 -7.89 15.03 13.31
C PRO A 180 -8.82 14.60 14.44
N GLN A 181 -8.28 14.52 15.65
CA GLN A 181 -9.06 14.29 16.86
C GLN A 181 -9.91 15.55 17.12
N THR A 182 -11.23 15.39 17.17
CA THR A 182 -12.19 16.43 17.54
C THR A 182 -12.16 16.72 19.04
#